data_AF-A0A7W0YCY3-F1
#
_entry.id   AF-A0A7W0YCY3-F1
#
_cell.length_a   1.000
_cell.length_b   1.000
_cell.length_c   1.000
_cell.angle_alpha   90.00
_cell.angle_beta   90.00
_cell.angle_gamma   90.00
#
_symmetry.space_group_name_H-M   'P 1'
#
loop_
_entity.id
_entity.type
_entity.pdbx_description
1 polymer ?
#
loop_
_entity_poly.entity_id
_entity_poly.type
_entity_poly.pdbx_seq_one_letter_code
_entity_poly.pdbx_strand_id
1 'polypeptide(L)'
;MNHPSLLPQKWNEAQRRAETYLRALRGVFGPGERELVASALASARGQSQLNQDAHPVTLVMEALFGFLPAAAAEIPAMTPPLQRATMLPESMEFPVHDWLRRCFRRA
;
A
#
# COMPACT_ATOMS: atom_id res chain seq x y z
N MET A 1 -0.96 -24.81 5.60
CA MET A 1 -1.56 -24.42 6.90
C MET A 1 -1.83 -22.92 6.86
N ASN A 2 -3.08 -22.52 6.61
CA ASN A 2 -3.47 -21.10 6.58
C ASN A 2 -3.74 -20.65 8.01
N HIS A 3 -2.91 -19.76 8.56
CA HIS A 3 -3.12 -19.19 9.89
C HIS A 3 -4.14 -18.03 9.80
N PRO A 4 -5.39 -18.21 10.27
CA PRO A 4 -6.44 -17.16 10.22
C PRO A 4 -6.11 -15.93 11.09
N SER A 5 -5.09 -16.01 11.94
CA SER A 5 -4.65 -14.94 12.84
C SER A 5 -3.80 -13.85 12.18
N LEU A 6 -3.29 -14.06 10.96
CA LEU A 6 -2.38 -13.11 10.29
C LEU A 6 -3.13 -11.97 9.58
N LEU A 7 -4.38 -12.19 9.17
CA LEU A 7 -5.17 -11.19 8.45
C LEU A 7 -5.43 -9.93 9.30
N PRO A 8 -5.94 -10.04 10.55
CA PRO A 8 -6.12 -8.87 11.41
C PRO A 8 -4.81 -8.13 11.68
N GLN A 9 -3.70 -8.86 11.81
CA GLN A 9 -2.38 -8.25 12.05
C GLN A 9 -1.89 -7.43 10.86
N LYS A 10 -2.12 -7.90 9.62
CA LYS A 10 -1.75 -7.17 8.39
C LYS A 10 -2.56 -5.89 8.22
N TRP A 11 -3.85 -5.89 8.57
CA TRP A 11 -4.70 -4.68 8.52
C TRP A 11 -4.32 -3.66 9.61
N ASN A 12 -3.99 -4.13 10.81
CA ASN A 12 -3.48 -3.25 11.87
C ASN A 12 -2.15 -2.59 11.48
N GLU A 13 -1.27 -3.33 10.81
CA GLU A 13 -0.03 -2.78 10.26
C GLU A 13 -0.29 -1.76 9.15
N ALA A 14 -1.24 -2.02 8.26
CA ALA A 14 -1.63 -1.08 7.21
C ALA A 14 -2.15 0.24 7.80
N GLN A 15 -2.99 0.16 8.84
CA GLN A 15 -3.46 1.34 9.57
C GLN A 15 -2.28 2.12 10.18
N ARG A 16 -1.39 1.46 10.94
CA ARG A 16 -0.24 2.13 11.57
C ARG A 16 0.65 2.85 10.56
N ARG A 17 0.89 2.24 9.40
CA ARG A 17 1.69 2.84 8.33
C ARG A 17 1.01 4.06 7.73
N ALA A 18 -0.29 4.00 7.47
CA ALA A 18 -1.06 5.14 6.98
C ALA A 18 -1.04 6.32 7.97
N GLU A 19 -1.23 6.05 9.26
CA GLU A 19 -1.17 7.07 10.32
C GLU A 19 0.22 7.70 10.42
N THR A 20 1.28 6.88 10.40
CA THR A 20 2.67 7.34 10.47
C THR A 20 3.01 8.24 9.28
N TYR A 21 2.54 7.84 8.10
CA TYR A 21 2.76 8.58 6.87
C TYR A 21 2.02 9.93 6.86
N LEU A 22 0.76 9.98 7.28
CA LEU A 22 0.03 11.25 7.40
C LEU A 22 0.67 12.18 8.44
N ARG A 23 1.15 11.61 9.56
CA ARG A 23 1.88 12.38 10.58
C ARG A 23 3.18 12.96 10.01
N ALA A 24 3.92 12.21 9.20
CA ALA A 24 5.13 12.69 8.56
C ALA A 24 4.85 13.80 7.54
N LEU A 25 3.73 13.72 6.82
CA LEU A 25 3.35 14.71 5.81
C LEU A 25 2.85 16.03 6.40
N ARG A 26 2.04 15.97 7.45
CA ARG A 26 1.32 17.15 7.97
C ARG A 26 1.86 17.67 9.29
N GLY A 27 2.79 16.97 9.93
CA GLY A 27 3.35 17.32 11.24
C GLY A 27 2.37 17.16 12.41
N VAL A 28 1.07 17.26 12.17
CA VAL A 28 -0.02 17.07 13.15
C VAL A 28 -0.98 15.99 12.65
N PHE A 29 -1.36 15.07 13.54
CA PHE A 29 -2.31 14.00 13.25
C PHE A 29 -3.59 14.23 14.05
N GLY A 30 -4.62 14.76 13.40
CA GLY A 30 -5.88 15.19 14.01
C GLY A 30 -7.10 14.38 13.57
N PRO A 31 -8.31 14.89 13.83
CA PRO A 31 -9.56 14.25 13.46
C PRO A 31 -9.67 14.00 11.94
N GLY A 32 -9.26 14.97 11.11
CA GLY A 32 -9.31 14.85 9.65
C GLY A 32 -8.41 13.74 9.11
N GLU A 33 -7.19 13.58 9.66
CA GLU A 33 -6.29 12.49 9.26
C GLU A 33 -6.84 11.12 9.68
N ARG A 34 -7.53 11.03 10.83
CA ARG A 34 -8.19 9.78 11.25
C ARG A 34 -9.33 9.39 10.31
N GLU A 35 -10.13 10.35 9.87
CA GLU A 35 -11.20 10.13 8.89
C GLU A 35 -10.64 9.68 7.53
N LEU A 36 -9.52 10.26 7.11
CA LEU A 36 -8.81 9.83 5.89
C LEU A 36 -8.30 8.38 6.01
N VAL A 37 -7.69 8.01 7.13
CA VAL A 37 -7.23 6.63 7.36
C VAL A 37 -8.40 5.65 7.39
N ALA A 38 -9.51 6.01 8.05
CA ALA A 38 -10.72 5.20 8.09
C ALA A 38 -11.31 4.99 6.67
N SER A 39 -11.35 6.05 5.86
CA SER A 39 -11.81 6.01 4.47
C SER A 39 -10.89 5.15 3.59
N ALA A 40 -9.58 5.29 3.75
CA ALA A 40 -8.57 4.47 3.06
C ALA A 40 -8.69 2.99 3.41
N LEU A 41 -8.90 2.65 4.68
CA LEU A 41 -9.12 1.27 5.12
C LEU A 41 -10.41 0.67 4.56
N ALA A 42 -11.51 1.44 4.53
CA ALA A 42 -12.77 0.99 3.95
C ALA A 42 -12.63 0.69 2.44
N SER A 43 -12.02 1.62 1.71
CA SER A 43 -11.74 1.46 0.28
C SER A 43 -10.83 0.25 0.00
N ALA A 44 -9.73 0.12 0.74
CA ALA A 44 -8.77 -0.97 0.60
C ALA A 44 -9.41 -2.35 0.88
N ARG A 45 -10.33 -2.45 1.85
CA ARG A 45 -11.07 -3.69 2.11
C ARG A 45 -11.97 -4.06 0.93
N GLY A 46 -12.64 -3.09 0.31
CA GLY A 46 -13.40 -3.30 -0.93
C GLY A 46 -12.49 -3.81 -2.06
N GLN A 47 -11.32 -3.20 -2.25
CA GLN A 47 -10.36 -3.62 -3.28
C GLN A 47 -9.74 -5.00 -3.00
N SER A 48 -9.55 -5.37 -1.73
CA SER A 48 -8.98 -6.69 -1.37
C SER A 48 -9.87 -7.87 -1.80
N GLN A 49 -11.17 -7.63 -2.00
CA GLN A 49 -12.08 -8.65 -2.54
C GLN A 49 -11.82 -8.91 -4.03
N LEU A 50 -11.33 -7.90 -4.75
CA LEU A 50 -11.01 -7.96 -6.17
C LEU A 50 -9.55 -8.38 -6.42
N ASN A 51 -8.64 -7.99 -5.53
CA ASN A 51 -7.21 -8.28 -5.58
C ASN A 51 -6.75 -9.01 -4.32
N GLN A 52 -6.99 -10.32 -4.27
CA GLN A 52 -6.72 -11.15 -3.09
C GLN A 52 -5.22 -11.32 -2.79
N ASP A 53 -4.36 -11.14 -3.80
CA ASP A 53 -2.91 -11.26 -3.69
C ASP A 53 -2.23 -9.96 -3.22
N ALA A 54 -2.94 -8.84 -3.25
CA ALA A 54 -2.39 -7.55 -2.88
C ALA A 54 -2.25 -7.43 -1.36
N HIS A 55 -1.08 -7.00 -0.90
CA HIS A 55 -0.84 -6.80 0.53
C HIS A 55 -1.71 -5.65 1.08
N PRO A 56 -2.36 -5.80 2.25
CA PRO A 56 -3.24 -4.77 2.81
C PRO A 56 -2.60 -3.38 2.95
N VAL A 57 -1.32 -3.33 3.31
CA VAL A 57 -0.54 -2.07 3.35
C VAL A 57 -0.55 -1.37 1.99
N THR A 58 -0.30 -2.12 0.91
CA THR A 58 -0.28 -1.57 -0.44
C THR A 58 -1.64 -0.97 -0.79
N LEU A 59 -2.72 -1.72 -0.58
CA LEU A 59 -4.08 -1.27 -0.88
C LEU A 59 -4.48 -0.01 -0.08
N VAL A 60 -4.12 0.04 1.21
CA VAL A 60 -4.41 1.20 2.05
C VAL A 60 -3.62 2.43 1.60
N MET A 61 -2.34 2.26 1.26
CA MET A 61 -1.53 3.38 0.79
C MET A 61 -2.05 3.90 -0.55
N GLU A 62 -2.38 3.02 -1.50
CA GLU A 62 -3.01 3.39 -2.79
C GLU A 62 -4.30 4.19 -2.58
N ALA A 63 -5.20 3.68 -1.73
CA ALA A 63 -6.44 4.38 -1.40
C ALA A 63 -6.16 5.74 -0.75
N LEU A 64 -5.19 5.81 0.15
CA LEU A 64 -4.81 7.04 0.83
C LEU A 64 -4.26 8.08 -0.16
N PHE A 65 -3.40 7.69 -1.09
CA PHE A 65 -2.89 8.57 -2.14
C PHE A 65 -4.01 9.12 -3.02
N GLY A 66 -5.02 8.31 -3.34
CA GLY A 66 -6.20 8.75 -4.08
C GLY A 66 -7.05 9.80 -3.36
N PHE A 67 -6.99 9.87 -2.03
CA PHE A 67 -7.70 10.87 -1.22
C PHE A 67 -6.88 12.12 -0.94
N LEU A 68 -5.56 12.09 -1.16
CA LEU A 68 -4.73 13.26 -0.95
C LEU A 68 -4.88 14.26 -2.11
N PRO A 69 -4.92 15.57 -1.83
CA PRO A 69 -4.94 16.58 -2.88
C PRO A 69 -3.67 16.50 -3.73
N ALA A 70 -3.77 16.79 -5.03
CA ALA A 70 -2.65 16.68 -5.98
C ALA A 70 -1.39 17.45 -5.56
N ALA A 71 -1.53 18.57 -4.83
CA ALA A 71 -0.42 19.32 -4.27
C ALA A 71 0.43 18.53 -3.24
N ALA A 72 -0.16 17.52 -2.59
CA ALA A 72 0.57 16.59 -1.72
C ALA A 72 1.23 15.45 -2.52
N ALA A 73 0.80 15.20 -3.75
CA ALA A 73 1.35 14.19 -4.66
C ALA A 73 2.63 14.66 -5.38
N GLU A 74 2.94 15.95 -5.35
CA GLU A 74 4.14 16.54 -5.97
C GLU A 74 5.45 16.29 -5.18
N ILE A 75 5.38 15.69 -3.99
CA ILE A 75 6.58 15.26 -3.26
C ILE A 75 7.08 13.95 -3.94
N PRO A 76 8.26 13.92 -4.60
CA PRO A 76 8.67 12.80 -5.49
C PRO A 76 8.78 11.41 -4.83
N ALA A 77 8.71 11.32 -3.50
CA ALA A 77 8.70 10.08 -2.73
C ALA A 77 7.30 9.40 -2.66
N MET A 78 6.30 9.93 -3.37
CA MET A 78 4.86 9.69 -3.13
C MET A 78 4.14 9.01 -4.29
N THR A 79 4.85 8.41 -5.25
CA THR A 79 4.18 7.60 -6.27
C THR A 79 3.57 6.36 -5.58
N PRO A 80 2.27 6.09 -5.76
CA PRO A 80 1.64 4.92 -5.16
C PRO A 80 2.39 3.63 -5.54
N PRO A 81 2.60 2.68 -4.61
CA PRO A 81 3.48 1.52 -4.85
C PRO A 81 3.16 0.70 -6.10
N LEU A 82 1.87 0.52 -6.42
CA LEU A 82 1.39 -0.19 -7.62
C LEU A 82 1.57 0.66 -8.87
N GLN A 83 1.23 1.95 -8.82
CA GLN A 83 1.48 2.86 -9.93
C GLN A 83 2.98 2.91 -10.28
N ARG A 84 3.85 2.95 -9.26
CA ARG A 84 5.30 2.89 -9.45
C ARG A 84 5.74 1.56 -10.08
N ALA A 85 5.17 0.44 -9.66
CA ALA A 85 5.47 -0.86 -10.25
C ALA A 85 5.07 -0.93 -11.74
N THR A 86 3.95 -0.30 -12.12
CA THR A 86 3.52 -0.21 -13.53
C THR A 86 4.35 0.74 -14.38
N MET A 87 5.10 1.67 -13.75
CA MET A 87 6.01 2.59 -14.44
C MET A 87 7.42 2.01 -14.64
N LEU A 88 7.73 0.85 -14.04
CA LEU A 88 9.00 0.19 -14.28
C LEU A 88 9.00 -0.42 -15.70
N PRO A 89 10.00 -0.13 -16.54
CA PRO A 89 10.10 -0.76 -17.86
C PRO A 89 10.28 -2.27 -17.67
N GLU A 90 9.59 -3.08 -18.49
CA GLU A 90 9.68 -4.55 -18.45
C GLU A 90 11.12 -5.09 -18.61
N SER A 91 12.02 -4.26 -19.13
CA SER A 91 13.45 -4.55 -19.35
C SER A 91 14.35 -4.31 -18.14
N MET A 92 13.82 -3.86 -17.00
CA MET A 92 14.65 -3.62 -15.81
C MET A 92 14.98 -4.94 -15.09
N GLU A 93 16.10 -5.55 -15.48
CA GLU A 93 16.69 -6.70 -14.78
C GLU A 93 17.16 -6.28 -13.38
N PHE A 94 16.26 -6.37 -12.40
CA PHE A 94 16.64 -6.34 -10.99
C PHE A 94 17.20 -7.71 -10.59
N PRO A 95 18.35 -7.80 -9.89
CA PRO A 95 18.91 -9.07 -9.41
C PRO A 95 17.94 -9.89 -8.53
N VAL A 96 16.99 -9.23 -7.88
CA VAL A 96 15.94 -9.84 -7.06
C VAL A 96 14.89 -10.58 -7.91
N HIS A 97 14.68 -10.14 -9.16
CA HIS A 97 13.72 -10.72 -10.09
C HIS A 97 14.12 -12.14 -10.53
N ASP A 98 15.42 -12.40 -10.60
CA ASP A 98 15.96 -13.69 -10.99
C ASP A 98 15.83 -14.74 -9.86
N TRP A 99 15.92 -14.30 -8.61
CA TRP A 99 15.62 -15.12 -7.44
C TRP A 99 14.12 -15.44 -7.34
N LEU A 100 13.25 -14.44 -7.52
CA LEU A 100 11.79 -14.64 -7.50
C LEU A 100 11.33 -15.56 -8.65
N ARG A 101 11.86 -15.41 -9.88
CA ARG A 101 11.57 -16.33 -10.98
C ARG A 101 11.99 -17.77 -10.67
N ARG A 102 13.11 -17.98 -9.99
CA ARG A 102 13.53 -19.34 -9.56
C ARG A 102 12.63 -19.91 -8.47
N CYS A 103 12.12 -19.07 -7.57
CA CYS A 103 11.16 -19.50 -6.53
C CYS A 103 9.78 -19.87 -7.12
N PHE A 104 9.32 -19.21 -8.18
CA PHE A 104 8.02 -19.47 -8.81
C PHE A 104 8.03 -20.43 -10.02
N ARG A 105 9.21 -20.85 -10.52
CA ARG A 105 9.34 -21.89 -11.57
C ARG A 105 9.43 -23.33 -11.06
N ARG A 106 9.35 -23.54 -9.73
CA ARG A 106 9.20 -24.87 -9.13
C ARG A 106 7.81 -24.99 -8.51
N ALA A 107 6.80 -25.02 -9.38
CA ALA A 107 5.48 -25.60 -9.14
C ALA A 107 5.04 -26.25 -10.45
#